data_AF-A0A081B7B5-F1
#
_entry.id   AF-A0A081B7B5-F1
#
_cell.length_a   1.000
_cell.length_b   1.000
_cell.length_c   1.000
_cell.angle_alpha   90.00
_cell.angle_beta   90.00
_cell.angle_gamma   90.00
#
_symmetry.space_group_name_H-M   'P 1'
#
loop_
_entity.id
_entity.type
_entity.pdbx_description
1 polymer ?
#
loop_
_entity_poly.entity_id
_entity_poly.type
_entity_poly.pdbx_seq_one_letter_code
_entity_poly.pdbx_strand_id
1 'polypeptide(L)'
;MVRLSTWDTGTRQGRIEIGDNVLISPSNQIVSSVGITIGSNTMLASGCYISDSDWHDTYDRTAEHEKYAPVVLKDNVWLGVRTIVGKGVTIGENSIIGAGSVVMTDIPANVIAVGNPAKPVRELDMTREFRKREELFHNPEKLARDMDQLQRYLLRENTFLNWLRILVAPRRGD
;
A
#
# COMPACT_ATOMS: atom_id res chain seq x y z
N MET A 1 0.05 8.48 -9.40
CA MET A 1 -1.35 8.02 -9.52
C MET A 1 -1.48 6.66 -8.86
N VAL A 2 -2.52 6.43 -8.06
CA VAL A 2 -2.89 5.07 -7.60
C VAL A 2 -3.78 4.43 -8.66
N ARG A 3 -3.54 3.16 -9.01
CA ARG A 3 -4.36 2.39 -9.95
C ARG A 3 -4.96 1.18 -9.27
N LEU A 4 -6.28 1.10 -9.30
CA LEU A 4 -7.07 -0.07 -8.91
C LEU A 4 -7.74 -0.58 -10.17
N SER A 5 -7.52 -1.85 -10.51
CA SER A 5 -8.02 -2.42 -11.76
C SER A 5 -8.57 -3.81 -11.50
N THR A 6 -9.81 -4.04 -11.93
CA THR A 6 -10.44 -5.36 -11.96
C THR A 6 -10.54 -5.82 -13.41
N TRP A 7 -10.43 -7.13 -13.62
CA TRP A 7 -10.62 -7.77 -14.91
C TRP A 7 -11.82 -8.68 -14.86
N ASP A 8 -12.72 -8.47 -15.82
CA ASP A 8 -13.94 -9.25 -15.96
C ASP A 8 -13.88 -10.02 -17.29
N THR A 9 -13.97 -11.35 -17.23
CA THR A 9 -13.92 -12.22 -18.42
C THR A 9 -14.93 -13.35 -18.29
N GLY A 10 -15.93 -13.37 -19.17
CA GLY A 10 -16.98 -14.39 -19.17
C GLY A 10 -17.75 -14.42 -17.84
N THR A 11 -17.51 -15.46 -17.04
CA THR A 11 -18.11 -15.66 -15.70
C THR A 11 -17.23 -15.17 -14.54
N ARG A 12 -15.99 -14.74 -14.81
CA ARG A 12 -15.05 -14.24 -13.81
C ARG A 12 -15.21 -12.74 -13.64
N GLN A 13 -15.35 -12.31 -12.39
CA GLN A 13 -15.40 -10.91 -12.02
C GLN A 13 -14.32 -10.61 -10.97
N GLY A 14 -13.35 -9.76 -11.32
CA GLY A 14 -12.30 -9.35 -10.40
C GLY A 14 -12.87 -8.48 -9.27
N ARG A 15 -12.29 -8.56 -8.08
CA ARG A 15 -12.77 -7.80 -6.92
C ARG A 15 -11.63 -7.30 -6.05
N ILE A 16 -11.73 -6.04 -5.64
CA ILE A 16 -10.81 -5.42 -4.70
C ILE A 16 -11.60 -4.97 -3.48
N GLU A 17 -11.28 -5.51 -2.31
CA GLU A 17 -11.80 -5.08 -1.02
C GLU A 17 -10.74 -4.31 -0.26
N ILE A 18 -11.13 -3.16 0.30
CA ILE A 18 -10.26 -2.32 1.11
C ILE A 18 -10.99 -2.05 2.43
N GLY A 19 -10.37 -2.44 3.54
CA GLY A 19 -10.86 -2.19 4.88
C GLY A 19 -10.72 -0.73 5.32
N ASP A 20 -11.02 -0.48 6.58
CA ASP A 20 -11.02 0.86 7.14
C ASP A 20 -9.60 1.36 7.41
N ASN A 21 -9.42 2.69 7.36
CA ASN A 21 -8.19 3.35 7.77
C ASN A 21 -6.93 2.95 6.97
N VAL A 22 -7.09 2.34 5.79
CA VAL A 22 -5.97 1.95 4.92
C VAL A 22 -5.29 3.20 4.35
N LEU A 23 -3.96 3.21 4.37
CA LEU A 23 -3.15 4.22 3.68
C LEU A 23 -2.61 3.65 2.38
N ILE A 24 -2.95 4.29 1.25
CA ILE A 24 -2.38 3.96 -0.06
C ILE A 24 -1.57 5.15 -0.56
N SER A 25 -0.25 5.02 -0.55
CA SER A 25 0.67 6.05 -1.03
C SER A 25 0.65 6.15 -2.57
N PRO A 26 1.25 7.19 -3.18
CA PRO A 26 1.25 7.33 -4.63
C PRO A 26 1.89 6.15 -5.37
N SER A 27 1.48 5.96 -6.63
CA SER A 27 2.09 5.02 -7.59
C SER A 27 1.86 3.54 -7.32
N ASN A 28 0.96 3.20 -6.39
CA ASN A 28 0.52 1.82 -6.18
C ASN A 28 -0.33 1.30 -7.36
N GLN A 29 -0.16 0.01 -7.67
CA GLN A 29 -0.91 -0.72 -8.69
C GLN A 29 -1.48 -1.99 -8.08
N ILE A 30 -2.81 -2.10 -8.04
CA ILE A 30 -3.53 -3.24 -7.50
C ILE A 30 -4.41 -3.78 -8.62
N VAL A 31 -4.11 -4.98 -9.10
CA VAL A 31 -4.70 -5.55 -10.31
C VAL A 31 -5.31 -6.90 -9.97
N SER A 32 -6.64 -6.98 -9.95
CA SER A 32 -7.38 -8.18 -9.58
C SER A 32 -8.04 -8.83 -10.79
N SER A 33 -7.86 -10.13 -10.88
CA SER A 33 -8.55 -11.06 -11.77
C SER A 33 -9.60 -11.89 -11.03
N VAL A 34 -9.47 -12.11 -9.71
CA VAL A 34 -10.39 -12.92 -8.91
C VAL A 34 -10.73 -12.29 -7.56
N GLY A 35 -9.73 -11.83 -6.81
CA GLY A 35 -9.92 -11.27 -5.47
C GLY A 35 -8.63 -10.76 -4.84
N ILE A 36 -8.63 -9.49 -4.46
CA ILE A 36 -7.59 -8.90 -3.61
C ILE A 36 -8.28 -8.26 -2.41
N THR A 37 -7.94 -8.73 -1.21
CA THR A 37 -8.44 -8.17 0.05
C THR A 37 -7.31 -7.46 0.78
N ILE A 38 -7.54 -6.20 1.15
CA ILE A 38 -6.65 -5.38 1.95
C ILE A 38 -7.33 -5.10 3.29
N GLY A 39 -6.81 -5.69 4.36
CA GLY A 39 -7.32 -5.55 5.72
C GLY A 39 -7.22 -4.12 6.26
N SER A 40 -7.98 -3.83 7.32
CA SER A 40 -8.04 -2.51 7.95
C SER A 40 -6.68 -2.10 8.52
N ASN A 41 -6.44 -0.80 8.65
CA ASN A 41 -5.19 -0.22 9.16
C ASN A 41 -3.93 -0.52 8.32
N THR A 42 -4.05 -1.22 7.20
CA THR A 42 -2.93 -1.58 6.32
C THR A 42 -2.29 -0.35 5.67
N MET A 43 -0.98 -0.39 5.48
CA MET A 43 -0.19 0.67 4.87
C MET A 43 0.54 0.18 3.62
N LEU A 44 0.25 0.79 2.48
CA LEU A 44 0.99 0.61 1.25
C LEU A 44 1.87 1.84 1.03
N ALA A 45 3.18 1.67 1.16
CA ALA A 45 4.13 2.69 0.76
C ALA A 45 4.13 2.86 -0.77
N SER A 46 4.88 3.84 -1.27
CA SER A 46 4.80 4.23 -2.68
C SER A 46 5.26 3.11 -3.63
N GLY A 47 4.53 2.93 -4.72
CA GLY A 47 4.97 2.08 -5.84
C GLY A 47 4.85 0.58 -5.63
N CYS A 48 4.03 0.08 -4.70
CA CYS A 48 3.79 -1.36 -4.58
C CYS A 48 2.97 -1.90 -5.76
N TYR A 49 3.17 -3.17 -6.07
CA TYR A 49 2.42 -3.91 -7.08
C TYR A 49 1.79 -5.16 -6.45
N ILE A 50 0.48 -5.33 -6.61
CA ILE A 50 -0.28 -6.47 -6.09
C ILE A 50 -1.07 -7.09 -7.24
N SER A 51 -0.91 -8.39 -7.47
CA SER A 51 -1.58 -9.14 -8.53
C SER A 51 -1.98 -10.52 -8.04
N ASP A 52 -3.21 -10.92 -8.32
CA ASP A 52 -3.78 -12.24 -8.00
C ASP A 52 -3.76 -13.22 -9.20
N SER A 53 -3.06 -12.87 -10.28
CA SER A 53 -2.97 -13.65 -11.52
C SER A 53 -1.56 -13.60 -12.12
N ASP A 54 -1.18 -14.65 -12.88
CA ASP A 54 0.02 -14.62 -13.74
C ASP A 54 -0.27 -14.00 -15.13
N TRP A 55 -1.53 -13.66 -15.42
CA TRP A 55 -2.06 -13.04 -16.65
C TRP A 55 -2.00 -13.88 -17.92
N HIS A 56 -0.92 -14.63 -18.12
CA HIS A 56 -0.72 -15.48 -19.28
C HIS A 56 -0.26 -16.86 -18.86
N ASP A 57 -0.65 -17.89 -19.63
CA ASP A 57 -0.06 -19.21 -19.42
C ASP A 57 1.43 -19.22 -19.80
N THR A 58 2.16 -20.16 -19.20
CA THR A 58 3.60 -20.35 -19.39
C THR A 58 3.94 -20.74 -20.84
N TYR A 59 3.09 -21.54 -21.48
CA TYR A 59 3.34 -22.11 -22.81
C TYR A 59 2.38 -21.57 -23.87
N ASP A 60 1.09 -21.45 -23.57
CA ASP A 60 0.10 -20.89 -24.50
C ASP A 60 -0.37 -19.50 -24.06
N ARG A 61 0.30 -18.47 -24.57
CA ARG A 61 -0.02 -17.07 -24.26
C ARG A 61 -1.27 -16.54 -24.96
N THR A 62 -1.95 -17.36 -25.76
CA THR A 62 -3.19 -17.01 -26.47
C THR A 62 -4.44 -17.59 -25.82
N ALA A 63 -4.29 -18.64 -25.00
CA ALA A 63 -5.37 -19.26 -24.26
C ALA A 63 -5.89 -18.39 -23.11
N GLU A 64 -7.15 -18.63 -22.73
CA GLU A 64 -7.71 -18.06 -21.51
C GLU A 64 -6.95 -18.61 -20.29
N HIS A 65 -6.52 -17.71 -19.42
CA HIS A 65 -5.62 -18.06 -18.32
C HIS A 65 -6.38 -18.37 -17.03
N GLU A 66 -6.23 -19.60 -16.55
CA GLU A 66 -6.87 -20.10 -15.32
C GLU A 66 -6.00 -20.03 -14.06
N LYS A 67 -4.73 -19.60 -14.13
CA LYS A 67 -3.82 -19.62 -12.96
C LYS A 67 -3.89 -18.32 -12.14
N TYR A 68 -5.04 -18.07 -11.55
CA TYR A 68 -5.26 -17.01 -10.57
C TYR A 68 -5.50 -17.60 -9.17
N ALA A 69 -5.14 -16.85 -8.14
CA ALA A 69 -5.41 -17.20 -6.75
C ALA A 69 -5.49 -15.92 -5.90
N PRO A 70 -6.52 -15.78 -5.03
CA PRO A 70 -6.73 -14.55 -4.28
C PRO A 70 -5.50 -14.11 -3.47
N VAL A 71 -5.32 -12.79 -3.34
CA VAL A 71 -4.30 -12.20 -2.46
C VAL A 71 -4.98 -11.60 -1.24
N VAL A 72 -4.45 -11.89 -0.06
CA VAL A 72 -5.01 -11.41 1.21
C VAL A 72 -3.94 -10.73 2.03
N LEU A 73 -4.05 -9.41 2.21
CA LEU A 73 -3.33 -8.69 3.25
C LEU A 73 -4.24 -8.63 4.47
N LYS A 74 -3.83 -9.23 5.59
CA LYS A 74 -4.57 -9.11 6.86
C LYS A 74 -4.41 -7.71 7.44
N ASP A 75 -5.11 -7.45 8.54
CA ASP A 75 -5.13 -6.13 9.16
C ASP A 75 -3.72 -5.67 9.58
N ASN A 76 -3.54 -4.35 9.55
CA ASN A 76 -2.32 -3.68 10.02
C ASN A 76 -1.03 -4.17 9.34
N VAL A 77 -1.12 -4.74 8.13
CA VAL A 77 0.06 -5.07 7.31
C VAL A 77 0.74 -3.79 6.84
N TRP A 78 2.07 -3.79 6.74
CA TRP A 78 2.82 -2.69 6.16
C TRP A 78 3.68 -3.17 4.99
N LEU A 79 3.34 -2.73 3.77
CA LEU A 79 4.18 -2.92 2.59
C LEU A 79 5.15 -1.75 2.43
N GLY A 80 6.44 -2.06 2.41
CA GLY A 80 7.52 -1.14 2.12
C GLY A 80 7.49 -0.63 0.67
N VAL A 81 8.27 0.42 0.40
CA VAL A 81 8.31 1.06 -0.93
C VAL A 81 8.67 0.03 -2.00
N ARG A 82 7.91 0.00 -3.11
CA ARG A 82 8.14 -0.91 -4.24
C ARG A 82 8.13 -2.40 -3.91
N THR A 83 7.35 -2.82 -2.91
CA THR A 83 7.07 -4.23 -2.68
C THR A 83 6.19 -4.81 -3.78
N ILE A 84 6.46 -6.05 -4.19
CA ILE A 84 5.68 -6.83 -5.15
C ILE A 84 5.02 -7.99 -4.40
N VAL A 85 3.71 -8.17 -4.56
CA VAL A 85 2.95 -9.29 -3.99
C VAL A 85 2.33 -10.10 -5.13
N GLY A 86 2.73 -11.36 -5.23
CA GLY A 86 2.24 -12.31 -6.22
C GLY A 86 0.93 -13.00 -5.81
N LYS A 87 0.36 -13.74 -6.76
CA LYS A 87 -0.92 -14.43 -6.57
C LYS A 87 -0.90 -15.43 -5.43
N GLY A 88 -2.05 -15.66 -4.83
CA GLY A 88 -2.26 -16.71 -3.83
C GLY A 88 -1.62 -16.42 -2.47
N VAL A 89 -0.94 -15.29 -2.31
CA VAL A 89 -0.24 -14.92 -1.08
C VAL A 89 -1.22 -14.40 -0.03
N THR A 90 -1.11 -14.92 1.19
CA THR A 90 -1.62 -14.32 2.41
C THR A 90 -0.50 -13.71 3.25
N ILE A 91 -0.60 -12.44 3.59
CA ILE A 91 0.30 -11.76 4.54
C ILE A 91 -0.44 -11.58 5.87
N GLY A 92 0.09 -12.22 6.92
CA GLY A 92 -0.51 -12.23 8.26
C GLY A 92 -0.55 -10.86 8.94
N GLU A 93 -1.41 -10.75 9.96
CA GLU A 93 -1.67 -9.49 10.68
C GLU A 93 -0.38 -8.87 11.23
N ASN A 94 -0.31 -7.54 11.26
CA ASN A 94 0.80 -6.74 11.79
C ASN A 94 2.14 -6.90 11.05
N SER A 95 2.23 -7.79 10.06
CA SER A 95 3.50 -8.07 9.40
C SER A 95 3.97 -6.93 8.51
N ILE A 96 5.29 -6.76 8.49
CA ILE A 96 5.96 -5.69 7.75
C ILE A 96 6.79 -6.32 6.64
N ILE A 97 6.56 -5.87 5.41
CA ILE A 97 7.34 -6.28 4.25
C ILE A 97 8.34 -5.18 3.91
N GLY A 98 9.63 -5.50 3.92
CA GLY A 98 10.68 -4.54 3.62
C GLY A 98 10.59 -3.99 2.19
N ALA A 99 11.16 -2.80 1.99
CA ALA A 99 11.19 -2.15 0.69
C ALA A 99 11.84 -3.03 -0.41
N GLY A 100 11.27 -3.01 -1.61
CA GLY A 100 11.76 -3.76 -2.77
C GLY A 100 11.59 -5.27 -2.68
N SER A 101 10.90 -5.80 -1.67
CA SER A 101 10.72 -7.25 -1.50
C SER A 101 9.72 -7.82 -2.51
N VAL A 102 9.88 -9.09 -2.85
CA VAL A 102 8.99 -9.85 -3.74
C VAL A 102 8.38 -11.00 -2.96
N VAL A 103 7.09 -10.91 -2.66
CA VAL A 103 6.35 -11.88 -1.85
C VAL A 103 5.65 -12.86 -2.77
N MET A 104 6.12 -14.11 -2.79
CA MET A 104 5.59 -15.21 -3.63
C MET A 104 5.05 -16.38 -2.81
N THR A 105 5.14 -16.30 -1.49
CA THR A 105 4.66 -17.29 -0.54
C THR A 105 4.06 -16.56 0.67
N ASP A 106 3.17 -17.23 1.40
CA ASP A 106 2.56 -16.68 2.59
C ASP A 106 3.60 -16.19 3.61
N ILE A 107 3.26 -15.08 4.26
CA ILE A 107 4.05 -14.50 5.35
C ILE A 107 3.24 -14.64 6.64
N PRO A 108 3.80 -15.23 7.71
CA PRO A 108 3.09 -15.37 8.98
C PRO A 108 2.76 -14.00 9.59
N ALA A 109 1.88 -13.97 10.59
CA ALA A 109 1.58 -12.75 11.35
C ALA A 109 2.78 -12.33 12.22
N ASN A 110 2.82 -11.04 12.57
CA ASN A 110 3.76 -10.47 13.54
C ASN A 110 5.25 -10.64 13.18
N VAL A 111 5.59 -10.62 11.89
CA VAL A 111 7.00 -10.69 11.45
C VAL A 111 7.38 -9.53 10.57
N ILE A 112 8.68 -9.31 10.46
CA ILE A 112 9.27 -8.58 9.35
C ILE A 112 9.82 -9.57 8.35
N ALA A 113 9.42 -9.44 7.10
CA ALA A 113 9.94 -10.21 5.98
C ALA A 113 10.60 -9.31 4.95
N VAL A 114 11.72 -9.76 4.38
CA VAL A 114 12.48 -9.00 3.38
C VAL A 114 13.03 -9.91 2.29
N GLY A 115 13.33 -9.34 1.12
CA GLY A 115 14.10 -10.00 0.05
C GLY A 115 13.27 -10.42 -1.15
N ASN A 116 13.92 -11.13 -2.08
CA ASN A 116 13.32 -11.70 -3.28
C ASN A 116 13.82 -13.14 -3.48
N PRO A 117 13.02 -14.18 -3.16
CA PRO A 117 11.71 -14.07 -2.52
C PRO A 117 11.80 -13.58 -1.08
N ALA A 118 10.76 -12.90 -0.61
CA ALA A 118 10.66 -12.37 0.74
C ALA A 118 10.61 -13.51 1.77
N LYS A 119 11.41 -13.43 2.83
CA LYS A 119 11.42 -14.40 3.93
C LYS A 119 11.37 -13.68 5.28
N PRO A 120 10.70 -14.24 6.31
CA PRO A 120 10.78 -13.71 7.66
C PRO A 120 12.24 -13.62 8.12
N VAL A 121 12.62 -12.45 8.66
CA VAL A 121 13.96 -12.21 9.21
C VAL A 121 13.92 -11.80 10.67
N ARG A 122 12.75 -11.42 11.18
CA ARG A 122 12.59 -10.98 12.56
C ARG A 122 11.13 -11.10 13.00
N GLU A 123 10.91 -11.51 14.24
CA GLU A 123 9.60 -11.43 14.90
C GLU A 123 9.40 -10.05 15.54
N LEU A 124 8.15 -9.58 15.57
CA LEU A 124 7.77 -8.39 16.31
C LEU A 124 7.63 -8.72 17.79
N ASP A 125 8.04 -7.78 18.64
CA ASP A 125 7.86 -7.89 20.08
C ASP A 125 6.40 -7.62 20.44
N MET A 126 5.68 -8.69 20.75
CA MET A 126 4.25 -8.66 21.06
C MET A 126 3.94 -8.14 22.47
N THR A 127 4.96 -7.84 23.28
CA THR A 127 4.75 -7.18 24.58
C THR A 127 4.53 -5.68 24.42
N ARG A 128 4.85 -5.12 23.24
CA ARG A 128 4.64 -3.71 22.93
C ARG A 128 3.25 -3.51 22.34
N GLU A 129 2.59 -2.46 22.81
CA GLU A 129 1.30 -2.05 22.26
C GLU A 129 1.45 -1.59 20.81
N PHE A 130 0.59 -2.12 19.93
CA PHE A 130 0.44 -1.61 18.57
C PHE A 130 -0.39 -0.35 18.60
N ARG A 131 0.16 0.73 18.04
CA ARG A 131 -0.66 1.88 17.67
C ARG A 131 -1.13 1.76 16.24
N LYS A 132 -2.43 1.53 16.06
CA LYS A 132 -3.05 1.33 14.73
C LYS A 132 -3.51 2.66 14.14
N ARG A 133 -3.76 2.69 12.83
CA ARG A 133 -4.16 3.92 12.12
C ARG A 133 -5.51 4.45 12.57
N GLU A 134 -6.43 3.59 12.99
CA GLU A 134 -7.74 3.94 13.53
C GLU A 134 -7.66 4.93 14.71
N GLU A 135 -6.60 4.88 15.52
CA GLU A 135 -6.39 5.82 16.62
C GLU A 135 -6.27 7.27 16.17
N LEU A 136 -5.83 7.52 14.93
CA LEU A 136 -5.79 8.88 14.36
C LEU A 136 -7.19 9.50 14.29
N PHE A 137 -8.23 8.67 14.17
CA PHE A 137 -9.61 9.10 13.96
C PHE A 137 -10.45 9.11 15.26
N HIS A 138 -9.89 8.65 16.40
CA HIS A 138 -10.58 8.68 17.69
C HIS A 138 -10.92 10.11 18.18
N ASN A 139 -10.10 11.09 17.82
CA ASN A 139 -10.32 12.50 18.15
C ASN A 139 -10.25 13.37 16.88
N PRO A 140 -11.38 13.55 16.17
CA PRO A 140 -11.39 14.25 14.88
C PRO A 140 -11.00 15.73 15.02
N GLU A 141 -11.35 16.38 16.13
CA GLU A 141 -10.94 17.77 16.37
C GLU A 141 -9.42 17.89 16.52
N LYS A 142 -8.81 16.96 17.27
CA LYS A 142 -7.35 16.91 17.41
C LYS A 142 -6.72 16.66 16.04
N LEU A 143 -7.21 15.70 15.28
CA LEU A 143 -6.72 15.42 13.93
C LEU A 143 -6.79 16.66 13.03
N ALA A 144 -7.92 17.38 13.04
CA ALA A 144 -8.08 18.61 12.27
C ALA A 144 -7.09 19.71 12.69
N ARG A 145 -6.88 19.90 14.00
CA ARG A 145 -5.87 20.83 14.53
C ARG A 145 -4.46 20.43 14.11
N ASP A 146 -4.12 19.15 14.21
CA ASP A 146 -2.79 18.63 13.83
C ASP A 146 -2.53 18.83 12.32
N MET A 147 -3.54 18.60 11.47
CA MET A 147 -3.46 18.82 10.03
C MET A 147 -3.32 20.30 9.67
N ASP A 148 -4.08 21.19 10.31
CA ASP A 148 -3.96 22.64 10.11
C ASP A 148 -2.58 23.15 10.56
N GLN A 149 -2.07 22.66 11.69
CA GLN A 149 -0.70 22.98 12.13
C GLN A 149 0.35 22.52 11.13
N LEU A 150 0.23 21.30 10.60
CA LEU A 150 1.15 20.79 9.57
C LEU A 150 1.07 21.64 8.30
N GLN A 151 -0.13 22.01 7.86
CA GLN A 151 -0.31 22.86 6.69
C GLN A 151 0.32 24.24 6.88
N ARG A 152 0.08 24.89 8.03
CA ARG A 152 0.71 26.19 8.36
C ARG A 152 2.23 26.08 8.38
N TYR A 153 2.77 24.98 8.90
CA TYR A 153 4.21 24.73 8.90
C TYR A 153 4.76 24.57 7.48
N LEU A 154 4.12 23.74 6.64
CA LEU A 154 4.55 23.50 5.25
C LEU A 154 4.45 24.75 4.37
N LEU A 155 3.46 25.61 4.63
CA LEU A 155 3.20 26.83 3.86
C LEU A 155 3.81 28.09 4.51
N ARG A 156 4.63 27.97 5.55
CA ARG A 156 5.12 29.14 6.32
C ARG A 156 5.90 30.16 5.48
N GLU A 157 6.55 29.70 4.41
CA GLU A 157 7.32 30.56 3.49
C GLU A 157 6.42 31.27 2.46
N ASN A 158 5.13 30.90 2.35
CA ASN A 158 4.18 31.46 1.40
C ASN A 158 3.58 32.77 1.93
N THR A 159 4.44 33.78 2.07
CA THR A 159 4.03 35.14 2.47
C THR A 159 3.72 35.99 1.25
N PHE A 160 2.90 37.03 1.40
CA PHE A 160 2.61 38.00 0.33
C PHE A 160 3.90 38.64 -0.23
N LEU A 161 4.85 38.98 0.64
CA LEU A 161 6.13 39.55 0.22
C LEU A 161 7.00 38.54 -0.53
N ASN A 162 7.03 37.27 -0.10
CA ASN A 162 7.76 36.24 -0.83
C ASN A 162 7.11 35.94 -2.18
N TRP A 163 5.78 35.90 -2.25
CA TRP A 163 5.03 35.80 -3.50
C TRP A 163 5.33 36.96 -4.45
N LEU A 164 5.27 38.21 -3.98
CA LEU A 164 5.58 39.39 -4.79
C LEU A 164 7.05 39.38 -5.26
N ARG A 165 7.98 38.95 -4.41
CA ARG A 165 9.39 38.79 -4.78
C ARG A 165 9.55 37.75 -5.89
N ILE A 166 8.89 36.59 -5.81
CA ILE A 166 8.96 35.54 -6.84
C ILE A 166 8.43 36.06 -8.18
N LEU A 167 7.36 36.85 -8.17
CA LEU A 167 6.80 37.44 -9.39
C LEU A 167 7.76 38.42 -10.09
N VAL A 168 8.50 39.21 -9.32
CA VAL A 168 9.34 40.31 -9.86
C VAL A 168 10.79 39.86 -10.10
N ALA A 169 11.33 38.96 -9.27
CA ALA A 169 12.73 38.54 -9.29
C ALA A 169 12.88 37.06 -8.83
N PRO A 170 12.48 36.09 -9.67
CA PRO A 170 12.58 34.67 -9.35
C PRO A 170 14.05 34.22 -9.26
N ARG A 171 14.33 33.32 -8.33
CA ARG A 171 15.65 32.71 -8.09
C ARG A 171 15.56 31.20 -8.33
N ARG A 172 16.72 30.59 -8.60
CA ARG A 172 16.81 29.14 -8.76
C ARG A 172 16.44 28.47 -7.43
N GLY A 173 15.33 27.74 -7.41
CA GLY A 173 14.79 27.06 -6.22
C GLY A 173 13.52 27.68 -5.64
N ASP A 174 13.00 28.76 -6.23
CA ASP A 174 11.61 29.22 -6.03
C ASP A 174 10.58 28.23 -6.61
#